data_AF-A0A0G1UKR7-F1
#
_entry.id   AF-A0A0G1UKR7-F1
#
_cell.length_a   1.000
_cell.length_b   1.000
_cell.length_c   1.000
_cell.angle_alpha   90.00
_cell.angle_beta   90.00
_cell.angle_gamma   90.00
#
_symmetry.space_group_name_H-M   'P 1'
#
loop_
_entity.id
_entity.type
_entity.pdbx_description
1 polymer ?
#
loop_
_entity_poly.entity_id
_entity_poly.type
_entity_poly.pdbx_seq_one_letter_code
_entity_poly.pdbx_strand_id
1 'polypeptide(L)'
;MAFWLSGILALSLFVRGFSVTSVPPELFGDEVDVGYQAYSLFKTGRDLYAQAFPTYIHSLSEWRAPLLMYATVPTVAAFGTSELGVRLPQVIFGSLAPIILMLLVYHTTRSRPAAILASLSLSLLPWHIHYSRVAFEVVIMLDLMLLGTLLYLKRRFSLSLLFFALTFYTYSTAVIFTPLWLLALLLLTRKKPNLLALLLFTITITPFIFNLISGRAQARFGLVSIFTSQEVIDKITNFRQYPSVWETVFHNKPESYFSLFFSNYLRAFSPEFLFVRGDPAVRHNMQYIGQLLPLTAPFLILGLYHLVIGRRWLWLVWLGLAPLPSALTIDGAFHATRLFLMIPPLAVAVGIGISQVVNLKSPILNILLLLLFTLHFSQVAHYYLVHYPTVSWRGIFFNIFIPKFEYGFLSTPLTSLRLSVFFFIPLTRLPISTVSSVSTSR
;
A
#
# COMPACT_ATOMS: atom_id res chain seq x y z
N MET A 1 23.99 -2.22 -18.21
CA MET A 1 22.71 -1.80 -17.61
C MET A 1 21.57 -2.68 -18.09
N ALA A 2 21.46 -2.96 -19.40
CA ALA A 2 20.44 -3.85 -19.96
C ALA A 2 20.36 -5.23 -19.28
N PHE A 3 21.49 -5.93 -19.11
CA PHE A 3 21.54 -7.21 -18.39
C PHE A 3 20.92 -7.13 -16.98
N TRP A 4 21.29 -6.12 -16.20
CA TRP A 4 20.76 -5.90 -14.84
C TRP A 4 19.27 -5.56 -14.85
N LEU A 5 18.80 -4.75 -15.83
CA LEU A 5 17.37 -4.48 -16.01
C LEU A 5 16.59 -5.77 -16.19
N SER A 6 17.01 -6.63 -17.12
CA SER A 6 16.34 -7.90 -17.39
C SER A 6 16.41 -8.84 -16.20
N GLY A 7 17.56 -8.94 -15.53
CA GLY A 7 17.74 -9.80 -14.35
C GLY A 7 16.88 -9.35 -13.17
N ILE A 8 16.81 -8.05 -12.87
CA ILE A 8 15.98 -7.49 -11.80
C ILE A 8 14.49 -7.67 -12.13
N LEU A 9 14.09 -7.49 -13.39
CA LEU A 9 12.72 -7.69 -13.81
C LEU A 9 12.31 -9.16 -13.66
N ALA A 10 13.14 -10.08 -14.13
CA ALA A 10 12.89 -11.52 -13.99
C ALA A 10 12.81 -11.95 -12.53
N LEU A 11 13.74 -11.49 -11.68
CA LEU A 11 13.70 -11.73 -10.24
C LEU A 11 12.42 -11.16 -9.60
N SER A 12 12.06 -9.92 -9.95
CA SER A 12 10.90 -9.25 -9.38
C SER A 12 9.59 -9.93 -9.78
N LEU A 13 9.48 -10.37 -11.04
CA LEU A 13 8.37 -11.19 -11.55
C LEU A 13 8.29 -12.53 -10.85
N PHE A 14 9.43 -13.21 -10.66
CA PHE A 14 9.47 -14.50 -9.98
C PHE A 14 8.96 -14.38 -8.53
N VAL A 15 9.52 -13.47 -7.74
CA VAL A 15 9.17 -13.32 -6.31
C VAL A 15 7.71 -12.91 -6.09
N ARG A 16 7.11 -12.15 -7.02
CA ARG A 16 5.71 -11.71 -6.93
C ARG A 16 4.74 -12.70 -7.56
N GLY A 17 5.11 -13.32 -8.68
CA GLY A 17 4.24 -14.24 -9.42
C GLY A 17 4.23 -15.67 -8.88
N PHE A 18 5.33 -16.13 -8.26
CA PHE A 18 5.42 -17.49 -7.75
C PHE A 18 4.34 -17.78 -6.69
N SER A 19 3.49 -18.77 -6.93
CA SER A 19 2.40 -19.17 -6.03
C SER A 19 1.40 -18.04 -5.71
N VAL A 20 1.20 -17.07 -6.61
CA VAL A 20 0.27 -15.94 -6.35
C VAL A 20 -1.20 -16.37 -6.26
N THR A 21 -1.55 -17.51 -6.85
CA THR A 21 -2.91 -18.09 -6.78
C THR A 21 -3.19 -18.82 -5.46
N SER A 22 -2.16 -19.26 -4.74
CA SER A 22 -2.29 -20.00 -3.49
C SER A 22 -1.85 -19.22 -2.25
N VAL A 23 -1.01 -18.20 -2.41
CA VAL A 23 -0.48 -17.38 -1.31
C VAL A 23 -0.51 -15.89 -1.69
N PRO A 24 -1.35 -15.07 -1.01
CA PRO A 24 -2.28 -15.42 0.09
C PRO A 24 -3.42 -16.36 -0.35
N PRO A 25 -4.03 -17.12 0.58
CA PRO A 25 -5.14 -18.01 0.25
C PRO A 25 -6.41 -17.22 0.00
N GLU A 26 -7.14 -17.57 -1.07
CA GLU A 26 -8.40 -16.95 -1.50
C GLU A 26 -8.32 -15.43 -1.70
N LEU A 27 -9.37 -14.86 -2.29
CA LEU A 27 -9.53 -13.42 -2.41
C LEU A 27 -10.23 -12.87 -1.16
N PHE A 28 -9.66 -11.85 -0.51
CA PHE A 28 -10.39 -11.13 0.54
C PHE A 28 -11.36 -10.11 -0.04
N GLY A 29 -12.26 -9.58 0.79
CA GLY A 29 -13.39 -8.74 0.37
C GLY A 29 -13.03 -7.60 -0.60
N ASP A 30 -11.93 -6.88 -0.37
CA ASP A 30 -11.53 -5.78 -1.26
C ASP A 30 -11.01 -6.29 -2.62
N GLU A 31 -10.38 -7.46 -2.69
CA GLU A 31 -9.95 -8.09 -3.96
C GLU A 31 -11.16 -8.64 -4.72
N VAL A 32 -12.12 -9.22 -4.00
CA VAL A 32 -13.38 -9.71 -4.57
C VAL A 32 -14.13 -8.55 -5.25
N ASP A 33 -14.25 -7.40 -4.58
CA ASP A 33 -14.82 -6.19 -5.17
C ASP A 33 -14.05 -5.76 -6.44
N VAL A 34 -12.72 -5.68 -6.41
CA VAL A 34 -11.91 -5.35 -7.60
C VAL A 34 -12.21 -6.31 -8.77
N GLY A 35 -12.30 -7.61 -8.49
CA GLY A 35 -12.60 -8.64 -9.50
C GLY A 35 -13.99 -8.49 -10.12
N TYR A 36 -15.03 -8.32 -9.29
CA TYR A 36 -16.40 -8.14 -9.77
C TYR A 36 -16.60 -6.82 -10.52
N GLN A 37 -15.98 -5.73 -10.06
CA GLN A 37 -16.01 -4.45 -10.75
C GLN A 37 -15.34 -4.55 -12.13
N ALA A 38 -14.15 -5.15 -12.20
CA ALA A 38 -13.45 -5.38 -13.47
C ALA A 38 -14.27 -6.26 -14.42
N TYR A 39 -14.92 -7.30 -13.90
CA TYR A 39 -15.81 -8.17 -14.69
C TYR A 39 -17.02 -7.41 -15.25
N SER A 40 -17.68 -6.59 -14.41
CA SER A 40 -18.82 -5.76 -14.83
C SER A 40 -18.42 -4.75 -15.89
N LEU A 41 -17.29 -4.06 -15.68
CA LEU A 41 -16.73 -3.09 -16.63
C LEU A 41 -16.39 -3.76 -17.96
N PHE A 42 -15.79 -4.96 -17.93
CA PHE A 42 -15.49 -5.74 -19.13
C PHE A 42 -16.75 -6.11 -19.93
N LYS A 43 -17.82 -6.54 -19.24
CA LYS A 43 -19.04 -7.02 -19.90
C LYS A 43 -19.97 -5.90 -20.37
N THR A 44 -20.02 -4.79 -19.64
CA THR A 44 -21.09 -3.79 -19.81
C THR A 44 -20.58 -2.36 -19.98
N GLY A 45 -19.29 -2.10 -19.76
CA GLY A 45 -18.74 -0.75 -19.65
C GLY A 45 -19.21 0.01 -18.40
N ARG A 46 -19.84 -0.69 -17.44
CA ARG A 46 -20.44 -0.11 -16.23
C ARG A 46 -19.94 -0.78 -14.95
N ASP A 47 -19.93 -0.03 -13.85
CA ASP A 47 -19.70 -0.59 -12.52
C ASP A 47 -20.90 -1.41 -12.00
N LEU A 48 -20.76 -1.98 -10.81
CA LEU A 48 -21.81 -2.78 -10.16
C LEU A 48 -23.11 -2.01 -9.89
N TYR A 49 -23.08 -0.68 -9.93
CA TYR A 49 -24.24 0.19 -9.71
C TYR A 49 -24.68 0.90 -10.99
N ALA A 50 -24.36 0.30 -12.15
CA ALA A 50 -24.75 0.72 -13.49
C ALA A 50 -24.21 2.09 -13.95
N GLN A 51 -23.18 2.64 -13.31
CA GLN A 51 -22.51 3.85 -13.77
C GLN A 51 -21.60 3.52 -14.95
N ALA A 52 -21.76 4.23 -16.07
CA ALA A 52 -20.91 4.04 -17.24
C ALA A 52 -19.55 4.74 -17.06
N PHE A 53 -18.46 4.00 -17.28
CA PHE A 53 -17.07 4.48 -17.18
C PHE A 53 -16.83 5.45 -16.01
N PRO A 54 -17.13 5.02 -14.76
CA PRO A 54 -17.04 5.90 -13.60
C PRO A 54 -15.60 6.36 -13.36
N THR A 55 -15.46 7.66 -13.09
CA THR A 55 -14.19 8.26 -12.65
C THR A 55 -13.99 8.13 -11.14
N TYR A 56 -14.99 7.59 -10.43
CA TYR A 56 -14.95 7.17 -9.05
C TYR A 56 -16.00 6.07 -8.86
N ILE A 57 -15.58 4.86 -8.50
CA ILE A 57 -16.44 3.66 -8.52
C ILE A 57 -17.19 3.54 -7.20
N HIS A 58 -18.48 3.20 -7.26
CA HIS A 58 -19.23 2.76 -6.10
C HIS A 58 -18.92 1.28 -5.85
N SER A 59 -18.07 1.02 -4.86
CA SER A 59 -17.68 -0.32 -4.38
C SER A 59 -18.81 -0.91 -3.53
N LEU A 60 -18.67 -2.18 -3.11
CA LEU A 60 -19.66 -2.88 -2.29
C LEU A 60 -20.10 -2.10 -1.04
N SER A 61 -19.21 -1.32 -0.41
CA SER A 61 -19.51 -0.62 0.85
C SER A 61 -19.09 0.86 0.88
N GLU A 62 -18.40 1.35 -0.15
CA GLU A 62 -17.84 2.70 -0.14
C GLU A 62 -17.54 3.22 -1.55
N TRP A 63 -17.12 4.47 -1.66
CA TRP A 63 -16.60 5.00 -2.91
C TRP A 63 -15.07 4.86 -3.00
N ARG A 64 -14.58 4.29 -4.10
CA ARG A 64 -13.15 3.99 -4.30
C ARG A 64 -12.60 4.58 -5.58
N ALA A 65 -11.30 4.86 -5.54
CA ALA A 65 -10.58 5.35 -6.70
C ALA A 65 -10.45 4.21 -7.75
N PRO A 66 -10.69 4.48 -9.04
CA PRO A 66 -11.07 3.42 -9.96
C PRO A 66 -9.90 2.77 -10.72
N LEU A 67 -8.68 3.31 -10.60
CA LEU A 67 -7.61 2.96 -11.54
C LEU A 67 -7.21 1.48 -11.46
N LEU A 68 -7.25 0.90 -10.26
CA LEU A 68 -7.01 -0.54 -10.11
C LEU A 68 -8.08 -1.36 -10.83
N MET A 69 -9.36 -1.06 -10.65
CA MET A 69 -10.44 -1.80 -11.33
C MET A 69 -10.27 -1.78 -12.84
N TYR A 70 -9.91 -0.62 -13.42
CA TYR A 70 -9.60 -0.51 -14.84
C TYR A 70 -8.36 -1.30 -15.26
N ALA A 71 -7.29 -1.25 -14.46
CA ALA A 71 -6.08 -2.04 -14.72
C ALA A 71 -6.33 -3.56 -14.66
N THR A 72 -7.34 -3.98 -13.90
CA THR A 72 -7.75 -5.39 -13.74
C THR A 72 -8.69 -5.89 -14.85
N VAL A 73 -9.36 -5.01 -15.60
CA VAL A 73 -10.22 -5.39 -16.75
C VAL A 73 -9.53 -6.37 -17.72
N PRO A 74 -8.32 -6.10 -18.26
CA PRO A 74 -7.71 -7.01 -19.24
C PRO A 74 -7.34 -8.37 -18.64
N THR A 75 -6.95 -8.44 -17.37
CA THR A 75 -6.55 -9.70 -16.74
C THR A 75 -7.77 -10.54 -16.34
N VAL A 76 -8.85 -9.91 -15.88
CA VAL A 76 -10.13 -10.60 -15.65
C VAL A 76 -10.79 -11.04 -16.95
N ALA A 77 -10.64 -10.28 -18.04
CA ALA A 77 -11.09 -10.71 -19.36
C ALA A 77 -10.38 -11.99 -19.83
N ALA A 78 -9.08 -12.14 -19.52
CA ALA A 78 -8.27 -13.29 -19.92
C ALA A 78 -8.40 -14.51 -18.98
N PHE A 79 -8.45 -14.29 -17.66
CA PHE A 79 -8.35 -15.35 -16.65
C PHE A 79 -9.59 -15.48 -15.75
N GLY A 80 -10.66 -14.73 -16.05
CA GLY A 80 -11.87 -14.66 -15.23
C GLY A 80 -11.65 -13.93 -13.90
N THR A 81 -12.63 -14.00 -13.01
CA THR A 81 -12.57 -13.47 -11.64
C THR A 81 -11.78 -14.38 -10.69
N SER A 82 -10.80 -15.13 -11.22
CA SER A 82 -9.91 -15.99 -10.45
C SER A 82 -8.86 -15.18 -9.68
N GLU A 83 -8.17 -15.82 -8.72
CA GLU A 83 -7.06 -15.23 -7.98
C GLU A 83 -5.99 -14.67 -8.92
N LEU A 84 -5.68 -15.41 -9.99
CA LEU A 84 -4.73 -14.97 -11.01
C LEU A 84 -5.26 -13.74 -11.75
N GLY A 85 -6.51 -13.76 -12.22
CA GLY A 85 -7.10 -12.64 -12.96
C GLY A 85 -7.13 -11.35 -12.15
N VAL A 86 -7.40 -11.43 -10.85
CA VAL A 86 -7.51 -10.27 -9.95
C VAL A 86 -6.14 -9.74 -9.49
N ARG A 87 -5.16 -10.62 -9.24
CA ARG A 87 -3.85 -10.23 -8.69
C ARG A 87 -2.80 -9.89 -9.73
N LEU A 88 -2.93 -10.42 -10.96
CA LEU A 88 -1.94 -10.25 -12.01
C LEU A 88 -1.57 -8.78 -12.32
N PRO A 89 -2.49 -7.80 -12.33
CA PRO A 89 -2.12 -6.39 -12.50
C PRO A 89 -1.09 -5.94 -11.47
N GLN A 90 -1.28 -6.29 -10.19
CA GLN A 90 -0.35 -5.89 -9.14
C GLN A 90 0.96 -6.64 -9.16
N VAL A 91 0.96 -7.89 -9.64
CA VAL A 91 2.22 -8.59 -9.94
C VAL A 91 2.99 -7.83 -11.01
N ILE A 92 2.34 -7.41 -12.09
CA ILE A 92 2.97 -6.69 -13.21
C ILE A 92 3.51 -5.33 -12.73
N PHE A 93 2.65 -4.46 -12.19
CA PHE A 93 3.06 -3.14 -11.70
C PHE A 93 4.11 -3.25 -10.59
N GLY A 94 3.86 -4.16 -9.64
CA GLY A 94 4.82 -4.42 -8.58
C GLY A 94 6.19 -4.88 -9.09
N SER A 95 6.25 -5.55 -10.24
CA SER A 95 7.50 -5.94 -10.89
C SER A 95 8.18 -4.82 -11.68
N LEU A 96 7.44 -3.80 -12.10
CA LEU A 96 7.97 -2.62 -12.79
C LEU A 96 8.59 -1.61 -11.81
N ALA A 97 8.07 -1.48 -10.58
CA ALA A 97 8.56 -0.51 -9.60
C ALA A 97 10.09 -0.53 -9.39
N PRO A 98 10.76 -1.69 -9.20
CA PRO A 98 12.22 -1.76 -9.07
C PRO A 98 12.97 -1.27 -10.30
N ILE A 99 12.41 -1.48 -11.50
CA ILE A 99 13.00 -1.04 -12.76
C ILE A 99 12.92 0.48 -12.89
N ILE A 100 11.75 1.05 -12.62
CA ILE A 100 11.56 2.51 -12.63
C ILE A 100 12.46 3.15 -11.57
N LEU A 101 12.55 2.55 -10.38
CA LEU A 101 13.45 3.00 -9.31
C LEU A 101 14.92 2.96 -9.75
N MET A 102 15.39 1.87 -10.39
CA MET A 102 16.78 1.79 -10.87
C MET A 102 17.10 2.94 -11.84
N LEU A 103 16.19 3.24 -12.77
CA LEU A 103 16.35 4.32 -13.73
C LEU A 103 16.39 5.69 -13.03
N LEU A 104 15.53 5.91 -12.03
CA LEU A 104 15.47 7.14 -11.25
C LEU A 104 16.71 7.34 -10.37
N VAL A 105 17.18 6.30 -9.70
CA VAL A 105 18.41 6.33 -8.89
C VAL A 105 19.62 6.58 -9.76
N TYR A 106 19.74 5.90 -10.91
CA TYR A 106 20.84 6.14 -11.83
C TYR A 106 20.82 7.57 -12.38
N HIS A 107 19.64 8.11 -12.71
CA HIS A 107 19.51 9.48 -13.20
C HIS A 107 19.97 10.53 -12.16
N THR A 108 19.65 10.31 -10.88
CA THR A 108 19.91 11.26 -9.79
C THR A 108 21.31 11.12 -9.17
N THR A 109 21.84 9.90 -9.09
CA THR A 109 23.14 9.61 -8.44
C THR A 109 24.29 9.41 -9.42
N ARG A 110 23.99 9.01 -10.67
CA ARG A 110 24.96 8.54 -11.68
C ARG A 110 25.79 7.32 -11.28
N SER A 111 25.49 6.71 -10.14
CA SER A 111 26.16 5.51 -9.63
C SER A 111 25.42 4.26 -10.09
N ARG A 112 26.10 3.41 -10.87
CA ARG A 112 25.55 2.11 -11.28
C ARG A 112 25.33 1.17 -10.09
N PRO A 113 26.30 1.00 -9.16
CA PRO A 113 26.10 0.15 -7.99
C PRO A 113 24.91 0.60 -7.13
N ALA A 114 24.78 1.90 -6.85
CA ALA A 114 23.67 2.42 -6.05
C ALA A 114 22.32 2.15 -6.72
N ALA A 115 22.23 2.33 -8.05
CA ALA A 115 21.01 2.06 -8.79
C ALA A 115 20.61 0.57 -8.75
N ILE A 116 21.56 -0.32 -9.02
CA ILE A 116 21.33 -1.78 -9.00
C ILE A 116 20.94 -2.23 -7.59
N LEU A 117 21.71 -1.84 -6.57
CA LEU A 117 21.46 -2.26 -5.19
C LEU A 117 20.15 -1.67 -4.65
N ALA A 118 19.80 -0.41 -4.94
CA ALA A 118 18.50 0.15 -4.54
C ALA A 118 17.32 -0.59 -5.17
N SER A 119 17.45 -0.96 -6.45
CA SER A 119 16.41 -1.75 -7.12
C SER A 119 16.33 -3.19 -6.62
N LEU A 120 17.45 -3.84 -6.29
CA LEU A 120 17.46 -5.14 -5.64
C LEU A 120 16.83 -5.07 -4.24
N SER A 121 17.13 -4.02 -3.47
CA SER A 121 16.50 -3.76 -2.18
C SER A 121 14.98 -3.64 -2.31
N LEU A 122 14.46 -2.95 -3.34
CA LEU A 122 13.01 -2.87 -3.59
C LEU A 122 12.42 -4.19 -4.10
N SER A 123 13.11 -4.90 -5.00
CA SER A 123 12.65 -6.18 -5.54
C SER A 123 12.45 -7.23 -4.45
N LEU A 124 13.33 -7.23 -3.43
CA LEU A 124 13.34 -8.17 -2.31
C LEU A 124 12.69 -7.60 -1.04
N LEU A 125 12.02 -6.43 -1.11
CA LEU A 125 11.44 -5.80 0.07
C LEU A 125 10.13 -6.48 0.48
N PRO A 126 10.02 -7.02 1.72
CA PRO A 126 8.82 -7.73 2.17
C PRO A 126 7.54 -6.88 2.07
N TRP A 127 7.58 -5.63 2.51
CA TRP A 127 6.44 -4.70 2.41
C TRP A 127 5.95 -4.53 0.97
N HIS A 128 6.85 -4.30 0.02
CA HIS A 128 6.46 -4.12 -1.36
C HIS A 128 5.97 -5.43 -1.99
N ILE A 129 6.63 -6.55 -1.73
CA ILE A 129 6.23 -7.88 -2.24
C ILE A 129 4.82 -8.22 -1.76
N HIS A 130 4.55 -8.04 -0.47
CA HIS A 130 3.25 -8.34 0.15
C HIS A 130 2.11 -7.63 -0.58
N TYR A 131 2.25 -6.33 -0.81
CA TYR A 131 1.24 -5.53 -1.51
C TYR A 131 1.17 -5.81 -3.03
N SER A 132 2.26 -6.27 -3.64
CA SER A 132 2.29 -6.61 -5.08
C SER A 132 1.68 -7.98 -5.38
N ARG A 133 1.38 -8.79 -4.36
CA ARG A 133 0.77 -10.12 -4.48
C ARG A 133 -0.72 -10.11 -4.22
N VAL A 134 -1.28 -8.93 -4.01
CA VAL A 134 -2.65 -8.67 -3.59
C VAL A 134 -3.16 -7.48 -4.38
N ALA A 135 -4.46 -7.43 -4.70
CA ALA A 135 -5.07 -6.32 -5.43
C ALA A 135 -5.21 -5.01 -4.60
N PHE A 136 -4.09 -4.40 -4.18
CA PHE A 136 -4.05 -3.09 -3.50
C PHE A 136 -3.69 -1.94 -4.45
N GLU A 137 -4.43 -0.82 -4.41
CA GLU A 137 -4.24 0.28 -5.37
C GLU A 137 -2.89 1.02 -5.22
N VAL A 138 -2.24 0.91 -4.07
CA VAL A 138 -1.02 1.67 -3.73
C VAL A 138 0.22 1.26 -4.51
N VAL A 139 0.24 0.05 -5.10
CA VAL A 139 1.38 -0.40 -5.93
C VAL A 139 1.38 0.37 -7.26
N ILE A 140 0.23 0.52 -7.92
CA ILE A 140 0.08 1.38 -9.09
C ILE A 140 0.41 2.83 -8.74
N MET A 141 -0.07 3.32 -7.58
CA MET A 141 0.26 4.67 -7.09
C MET A 141 1.78 4.89 -7.05
N LEU A 142 2.52 3.92 -6.54
CA LEU A 142 3.98 3.99 -6.41
C LEU A 142 4.65 4.09 -7.77
N ASP A 143 4.25 3.26 -8.74
CA ASP A 143 4.79 3.27 -10.09
C ASP A 143 4.56 4.60 -10.80
N LEU A 144 3.32 5.12 -10.72
CA LEU A 144 2.96 6.42 -11.28
C LEU A 144 3.79 7.54 -10.64
N MET A 145 3.99 7.50 -9.32
CA MET A 145 4.79 8.48 -8.58
C MET A 145 6.28 8.42 -8.99
N LEU A 146 6.85 7.23 -9.10
CA LEU A 146 8.24 7.02 -9.54
C LEU A 146 8.45 7.47 -10.99
N LEU A 147 7.54 7.06 -11.88
CA LEU A 147 7.63 7.37 -13.31
C LEU A 147 7.38 8.86 -13.57
N GLY A 148 6.37 9.45 -12.93
CA GLY A 148 6.09 10.88 -12.94
C GLY A 148 7.31 11.68 -12.52
N THR A 149 7.97 11.27 -11.42
CA THR A 149 9.21 11.90 -10.92
C THR A 149 10.35 11.78 -11.92
N LEU A 150 10.61 10.58 -12.45
CA LEU A 150 11.65 10.36 -13.45
C LEU A 150 11.46 11.22 -14.69
N LEU A 151 10.23 11.30 -15.21
CA LEU A 151 9.89 12.10 -16.38
C LEU A 151 10.00 13.60 -16.10
N TYR A 152 9.64 14.04 -14.90
CA TYR A 152 9.81 15.43 -14.46
C TYR A 152 11.29 15.85 -14.52
N LEU A 153 12.17 15.03 -13.93
CA LEU A 153 13.62 15.27 -13.92
C LEU A 153 14.22 15.24 -15.33
N LYS A 154 13.67 14.41 -16.21
CA LYS A 154 14.00 14.39 -17.65
C LYS A 154 13.35 15.51 -18.47
N ARG A 155 12.63 16.44 -17.83
CA ARG A 155 11.91 17.57 -18.46
C ARG A 155 10.83 17.17 -19.46
N ARG A 156 10.31 15.93 -19.36
CA ARG A 156 9.13 15.47 -20.13
C ARG A 156 7.85 15.83 -19.37
N PHE A 157 7.62 17.12 -19.18
CA PHE A 157 6.59 17.63 -18.26
C PHE A 157 5.18 17.15 -18.60
N SER A 158 4.79 17.09 -19.88
CA SER A 158 3.45 16.66 -20.28
C SER A 158 3.13 15.24 -19.81
N LEU A 159 4.04 14.30 -20.06
CA LEU A 159 3.88 12.92 -19.58
C LEU A 159 4.01 12.84 -18.06
N SER A 160 4.97 13.56 -17.47
CA SER A 160 5.16 13.59 -16.02
C SER A 160 3.89 14.01 -15.28
N LEU A 161 3.29 15.13 -15.68
CA LEU A 161 2.08 15.66 -15.07
C LEU A 161 0.87 14.78 -15.36
N LEU A 162 0.78 14.14 -16.52
CA LEU A 162 -0.24 13.12 -16.76
C LEU A 162 -0.14 11.97 -15.74
N PHE A 163 1.05 11.41 -15.53
CA PHE A 163 1.25 10.33 -14.54
C PHE A 163 0.97 10.80 -13.10
N PHE A 164 1.35 12.02 -12.74
CA PHE A 164 0.97 12.61 -11.45
C PHE A 164 -0.52 12.88 -11.32
N ALA A 165 -1.24 13.24 -12.39
CA ALA A 165 -2.69 13.38 -12.31
C ALA A 165 -3.39 12.03 -12.10
N LEU A 166 -2.84 10.95 -12.68
CA LEU A 166 -3.38 9.60 -12.51
C LEU A 166 -3.26 9.06 -11.07
N THR A 167 -2.33 9.55 -10.25
CA THR A 167 -2.21 9.11 -8.84
C THR A 167 -3.44 9.46 -8.01
N PHE A 168 -4.20 10.51 -8.37
CA PHE A 168 -5.45 10.85 -7.68
C PHE A 168 -6.53 9.78 -7.85
N TYR A 169 -6.38 8.90 -8.85
CA TYR A 169 -7.29 7.80 -9.15
C TYR A 169 -6.84 6.45 -8.56
N THR A 170 -5.79 6.42 -7.73
CA THR A 170 -5.32 5.19 -7.07
C THR A 170 -5.71 5.09 -5.60
N TYR A 171 -5.21 5.98 -4.75
CA TYR A 171 -5.39 5.86 -3.30
C TYR A 171 -5.37 7.24 -2.65
N SER A 172 -6.09 7.39 -1.54
CA SER A 172 -6.30 8.67 -0.85
C SER A 172 -5.00 9.37 -0.42
N THR A 173 -3.95 8.61 -0.09
CA THR A 173 -2.59 9.14 0.18
C THR A 173 -2.09 10.07 -0.92
N ALA A 174 -2.39 9.76 -2.19
CA ALA A 174 -1.95 10.57 -3.33
C ALA A 174 -2.53 11.98 -3.34
N VAL A 175 -3.73 12.18 -2.78
CA VAL A 175 -4.43 13.48 -2.75
C VAL A 175 -3.61 14.53 -2.00
N ILE A 176 -2.92 14.11 -0.93
CA ILE A 176 -2.07 14.98 -0.12
C ILE A 176 -0.62 14.94 -0.62
N PHE A 177 -0.06 13.75 -0.88
CA PHE A 177 1.34 13.63 -1.23
C PHE A 177 1.67 14.23 -2.60
N THR A 178 0.82 14.02 -3.62
CA THR A 178 1.14 14.42 -5.00
C THR A 178 1.31 15.95 -5.16
N PRO A 179 0.39 16.80 -4.65
CA PRO A 179 0.58 18.25 -4.69
C PRO A 179 1.85 18.72 -3.95
N LEU A 180 2.09 18.17 -2.74
CA LEU A 180 3.28 18.51 -1.95
C LEU A 180 4.56 18.10 -2.67
N TRP A 181 4.54 16.93 -3.32
CA TRP A 181 5.68 16.44 -4.08
C TRP A 181 5.94 17.23 -5.35
N LEU A 182 4.90 17.62 -6.09
CA LEU A 182 5.02 18.52 -7.25
C LEU A 182 5.61 19.88 -6.85
N LEU A 183 5.16 20.44 -5.73
CA LEU A 183 5.73 21.67 -5.17
C LEU A 183 7.20 21.47 -4.78
N ALA A 184 7.53 20.37 -4.09
CA ALA A 184 8.91 20.02 -3.75
C ALA A 184 9.79 19.89 -5.00
N LEU A 185 9.32 19.21 -6.06
CA LEU A 185 10.05 19.08 -7.32
C LEU A 185 10.28 20.45 -7.99
N LEU A 186 9.28 21.32 -7.99
CA LEU A 186 9.42 22.69 -8.50
C LEU A 186 10.48 23.47 -7.72
N LEU A 187 10.47 23.39 -6.38
CA LEU A 187 11.42 24.10 -5.51
C LEU A 187 12.85 23.54 -5.61
N LEU A 188 13.00 22.22 -5.69
CA LEU A 188 14.28 21.53 -5.77
C LEU A 188 14.95 21.68 -7.13
N THR A 189 14.16 21.63 -8.22
CA THR A 189 14.72 21.66 -9.59
C THR A 189 14.68 23.05 -10.22
N ARG A 190 13.81 23.95 -9.71
CA ARG A 190 13.48 25.25 -10.30
C ARG A 190 13.01 25.17 -11.75
N LYS A 191 12.56 23.99 -12.21
CA LYS A 191 12.04 23.79 -13.56
C LYS A 191 10.53 23.89 -13.55
N LYS A 192 9.98 24.68 -14.47
CA LYS A 192 8.54 24.91 -14.58
C LYS A 192 7.95 24.00 -15.66
N PRO A 193 6.79 23.37 -15.42
CA PRO A 193 6.07 22.66 -16.47
C PRO A 193 5.62 23.65 -17.56
N ASN A 194 5.51 23.17 -18.80
CA ASN A 194 4.97 23.95 -19.90
C ASN A 194 3.44 24.03 -19.82
N LEU A 195 2.83 24.95 -20.58
CA LEU A 195 1.37 25.15 -20.58
C LEU A 195 0.61 23.86 -20.94
N LEU A 196 1.08 23.11 -21.94
CA LEU A 196 0.47 21.83 -22.31
C LEU A 196 0.42 20.84 -21.13
N ALA A 197 1.49 20.73 -20.37
CA ALA A 197 1.54 19.85 -19.20
C ALA A 197 0.57 20.28 -18.11
N LEU A 198 0.43 21.60 -17.87
CA LEU A 198 -0.55 22.14 -16.95
C LEU A 198 -1.98 21.86 -17.43
N LEU A 199 -2.28 22.07 -18.72
CA LEU A 199 -3.58 21.77 -19.30
C LEU A 199 -3.92 20.28 -19.17
N LEU A 200 -2.98 19.38 -19.50
CA LEU A 200 -3.18 17.94 -19.36
C LEU A 200 -3.41 17.53 -17.90
N PHE A 201 -2.65 18.10 -16.97
CA PHE A 201 -2.86 17.86 -15.53
C PHE A 201 -4.27 18.29 -15.11
N THR A 202 -4.64 19.53 -15.42
CA THR A 202 -5.93 20.12 -15.06
C THR A 202 -7.09 19.34 -15.66
N ILE A 203 -7.04 19.02 -16.96
CA ILE A 203 -8.08 18.22 -17.62
C ILE A 203 -8.20 16.84 -16.96
N THR A 204 -7.07 16.17 -16.72
CA THR A 204 -7.06 14.82 -16.15
C THR A 204 -7.57 14.79 -14.70
N ILE A 205 -7.26 15.79 -13.88
CA ILE A 205 -7.70 15.83 -12.46
C ILE A 205 -9.13 16.38 -12.29
N THR A 206 -9.68 17.06 -13.31
CA THR A 206 -11.00 17.72 -13.21
C THR A 206 -12.11 16.76 -12.77
N PRO A 207 -12.26 15.53 -13.31
CA PRO A 207 -13.28 14.60 -12.83
C PRO A 207 -13.08 14.21 -11.36
N PHE A 208 -11.84 14.08 -10.90
CA PHE A 208 -11.55 13.82 -9.50
C PHE A 208 -11.99 15.00 -8.61
N ILE A 209 -11.71 16.24 -9.03
CA ILE A 209 -12.15 17.45 -8.30
C ILE A 209 -13.67 17.48 -8.17
N PHE A 210 -14.42 17.14 -9.23
CA PHE A 210 -15.88 17.05 -9.14
C PHE A 210 -16.35 16.00 -8.12
N ASN A 211 -15.73 14.81 -8.10
CA ASN A 211 -16.05 13.76 -7.11
C ASN A 211 -15.63 14.12 -5.68
N LEU A 212 -14.62 14.97 -5.52
CA LEU A 212 -14.20 15.51 -4.23
C LEU A 212 -15.24 16.51 -3.71
N ILE A 213 -15.68 17.46 -4.54
CA ILE A 213 -16.70 18.46 -4.20
C ILE A 213 -18.06 17.82 -3.95
N SER A 214 -18.42 16.77 -4.70
CA SER A 214 -19.67 16.04 -4.52
C SER A 214 -19.70 15.15 -3.27
N GLY A 215 -18.65 15.16 -2.45
CA GLY A 215 -18.54 14.38 -1.21
C GLY A 215 -18.16 12.91 -1.38
N ARG A 216 -18.15 12.36 -2.61
CA ARG A 216 -17.86 10.93 -2.86
C ARG A 216 -16.43 10.56 -2.45
N ALA A 217 -15.45 11.37 -2.85
CA ALA A 217 -14.06 11.13 -2.47
C ALA A 217 -13.75 11.61 -1.03
N GLN A 218 -14.53 12.57 -0.49
CA GLN A 218 -14.32 13.12 0.86
C GLN A 218 -14.87 12.21 1.97
N ALA A 219 -15.96 11.48 1.73
CA ALA A 219 -16.66 10.71 2.75
C ALA A 219 -15.72 9.78 3.55
N ARG A 220 -14.80 9.09 2.86
CA ARG A 220 -13.83 8.21 3.50
C ARG A 220 -12.79 8.96 4.34
N PHE A 221 -12.32 10.11 3.87
CA PHE A 221 -11.34 10.91 4.62
C PHE A 221 -11.93 11.42 5.94
N GLY A 222 -13.22 11.81 5.95
CA GLY A 222 -13.91 12.23 7.17
C GLY A 222 -13.96 11.15 8.26
N LEU A 223 -14.10 9.88 7.88
CA LEU A 223 -14.16 8.75 8.81
C LEU A 223 -12.82 8.41 9.46
N VAL A 224 -11.71 8.64 8.75
CA VAL A 224 -10.37 8.24 9.21
C VAL A 224 -9.51 9.42 9.65
N SER A 225 -10.03 10.65 9.62
CA SER A 225 -9.30 11.86 9.97
C SER A 225 -9.03 11.96 11.47
N ILE A 226 -7.84 12.42 11.86
CA ILE A 226 -7.57 12.69 13.29
C ILE A 226 -8.52 13.74 13.89
N PHE A 227 -9.08 14.61 13.04
CA PHE A 227 -9.98 15.70 13.48
C PHE A 227 -11.34 15.20 13.95
N THR A 228 -11.72 13.97 13.61
CA THR A 228 -12.96 13.32 14.04
C THR A 228 -12.72 12.25 15.13
N SER A 229 -11.49 12.15 15.65
CA SER A 229 -11.13 11.16 16.66
C SER A 229 -11.81 11.42 18.01
N GLN A 230 -12.59 10.45 18.47
CA GLN A 230 -13.16 10.46 19.82
C GLN A 230 -12.06 10.34 20.89
N GLU A 231 -10.98 9.62 20.61
CA GLU A 231 -9.83 9.47 21.52
C GLU A 231 -9.22 10.83 21.91
N VAL A 232 -9.19 11.78 20.97
CA VAL A 232 -8.71 13.15 21.25
C VAL A 232 -9.66 13.85 22.22
N ILE A 233 -10.97 13.68 22.05
CA ILE A 233 -11.99 14.28 22.92
C ILE A 233 -11.90 13.64 24.32
N ASP A 234 -11.77 12.33 24.40
CA ASP A 234 -11.68 11.58 25.65
C ASP A 234 -10.41 11.94 26.41
N LYS A 235 -9.26 12.04 25.73
CA LYS A 235 -8.00 12.52 26.30
C LYS A 235 -8.18 13.90 26.95
N ILE A 236 -8.74 14.86 26.21
CA ILE A 236 -8.97 16.22 26.72
C ILE A 236 -9.91 16.21 27.93
N THR A 237 -11.00 15.44 27.84
CA THR A 237 -12.00 15.34 28.91
C THR A 237 -11.40 14.73 30.18
N ASN A 238 -10.54 13.72 30.05
CA ASN A 238 -9.87 13.07 31.17
C ASN A 238 -8.86 13.98 31.89
N PHE A 239 -8.07 14.77 31.16
CA PHE A 239 -7.16 15.73 31.80
C PHE A 239 -7.90 16.90 32.45
N ARG A 240 -9.02 17.35 31.86
CA ARG A 240 -9.83 18.46 32.37
C ARG A 240 -10.86 18.07 33.44
N GLN A 241 -10.72 16.91 34.08
CA GLN A 241 -11.65 16.48 35.15
C GLN A 241 -11.70 17.48 36.32
N TYR A 242 -10.60 18.16 36.60
CA TYR A 242 -10.54 19.22 37.61
C TYR A 242 -10.54 20.61 36.96
N PRO A 243 -11.43 21.53 37.40
CA PRO A 243 -11.52 22.85 36.81
C PRO A 243 -10.28 23.67 37.14
N SER A 244 -9.35 23.74 36.19
CA SER A 244 -8.12 24.51 36.25
C SER A 244 -7.88 25.22 34.93
N VAL A 245 -7.47 26.50 35.02
CA VAL A 245 -7.11 27.30 33.85
C VAL A 245 -5.93 26.66 33.10
N TRP A 246 -4.99 26.07 33.82
CA TRP A 246 -3.83 25.40 33.25
C TRP A 246 -4.22 24.15 32.45
N GLU A 247 -5.18 23.35 32.93
CA GLU A 247 -5.70 22.19 32.19
C GLU A 247 -6.38 22.62 30.88
N THR A 248 -7.06 23.77 30.89
CA THR A 248 -7.66 24.32 29.67
C THR A 248 -6.61 24.82 28.68
N VAL A 249 -5.53 25.44 29.17
CA VAL A 249 -4.42 25.95 28.36
C VAL A 249 -3.61 24.80 27.75
N PHE A 250 -3.24 23.80 28.54
CA PHE A 250 -2.32 22.73 28.09
C PHE A 250 -3.03 21.56 27.40
N HIS A 251 -4.29 21.26 27.74
CA HIS A 251 -5.02 20.14 27.15
C HIS A 251 -6.15 20.65 26.30
N ASN A 252 -5.88 21.11 25.08
CA ASN A 252 -6.88 21.66 24.15
C ASN A 252 -6.86 20.91 22.81
N LYS A 253 -7.88 21.14 21.98
CA LYS A 253 -8.01 20.47 20.67
C LYS A 253 -6.78 20.68 19.77
N PRO A 254 -6.30 21.92 19.52
CA PRO A 254 -5.07 22.15 18.78
C PRO A 254 -3.86 21.37 19.30
N GLU A 255 -3.59 21.41 20.61
CA GLU A 255 -2.49 20.65 21.23
C GLU A 255 -2.64 19.16 20.97
N SER A 256 -3.82 18.59 21.22
CA SER A 256 -4.00 17.15 21.15
C SER A 256 -3.98 16.63 19.71
N TYR A 257 -4.51 17.38 18.74
CA TYR A 257 -4.34 17.06 17.32
C TYR A 257 -2.88 17.17 16.87
N PHE A 258 -2.17 18.20 17.30
CA PHE A 258 -0.75 18.36 16.99
C PHE A 258 0.10 17.24 17.59
N SER A 259 -0.16 16.89 18.86
CA SER A 259 0.50 15.79 19.57
C SER A 259 0.24 14.44 18.89
N LEU A 260 -1.01 14.15 18.50
CA LEU A 260 -1.37 12.93 17.78
C LEU A 260 -0.73 12.88 16.38
N PHE A 261 -0.79 13.98 15.62
CA PHE A 261 -0.16 14.09 14.31
C PHE A 261 1.34 13.82 14.39
N PHE A 262 2.03 14.48 15.33
CA PHE A 262 3.48 14.34 15.49
C PHE A 262 3.87 12.94 15.98
N SER A 263 3.08 12.36 16.91
CA SER A 263 3.22 10.97 17.35
C SER A 263 3.09 10.01 16.17
N ASN A 264 2.04 10.15 15.35
CA ASN A 264 1.85 9.32 14.16
C ASN A 264 3.01 9.47 13.17
N TYR A 265 3.45 10.71 12.92
CA TYR A 265 4.54 11.00 12.00
C TYR A 265 5.87 10.38 12.45
N LEU A 266 6.25 10.53 13.73
CA LEU A 266 7.49 9.96 14.24
C LEU A 266 7.45 8.44 14.35
N ARG A 267 6.31 7.86 14.76
CA ARG A 267 6.14 6.40 14.89
C ARG A 267 6.22 5.68 13.53
N ALA A 268 5.90 6.35 12.43
CA ALA A 268 6.12 5.81 11.09
C ALA A 268 7.60 5.48 10.79
N PHE A 269 8.55 6.11 11.51
CA PHE A 269 9.98 5.80 11.43
C PHE A 269 10.49 4.88 12.55
N SER A 270 9.61 4.42 13.43
CA SER A 270 10.01 3.60 14.57
C SER A 270 10.61 2.25 14.11
N PRO A 271 11.62 1.71 14.83
CA PRO A 271 12.10 0.36 14.60
C PRO A 271 11.00 -0.69 14.73
N GLU A 272 10.01 -0.43 15.61
CA GLU A 272 8.85 -1.29 15.80
C GLU A 272 8.06 -1.47 14.50
N PHE A 273 7.74 -0.38 13.81
CA PHE A 273 7.06 -0.44 12.52
C PHE A 273 7.98 -0.98 11.41
N LEU A 274 9.20 -0.45 11.33
CA LEU A 274 10.08 -0.73 10.20
C LEU A 274 10.70 -2.13 10.24
N PHE A 275 10.99 -2.71 11.41
CA PHE A 275 11.78 -3.95 11.50
C PHE A 275 11.17 -5.03 12.38
N VAL A 276 10.36 -4.68 13.39
CA VAL A 276 9.90 -5.67 14.38
C VAL A 276 8.49 -6.22 14.08
N ARG A 277 7.45 -5.36 14.11
CA ARG A 277 6.05 -5.79 14.03
C ARG A 277 5.32 -5.32 12.77
N GLY A 278 5.61 -4.12 12.27
CA GLY A 278 4.91 -3.59 11.09
C GLY A 278 3.48 -3.14 11.38
N ASP A 279 2.61 -3.31 10.39
CA ASP A 279 1.17 -2.97 10.51
C ASP A 279 0.46 -4.09 11.27
N PRO A 280 -0.37 -3.80 12.29
CA PRO A 280 -1.06 -4.83 13.06
C PRO A 280 -2.11 -5.62 12.26
N ALA A 281 -2.57 -5.12 11.11
CA ALA A 281 -3.51 -5.83 10.27
C ALA A 281 -2.80 -6.94 9.47
N VAL A 282 -3.23 -8.18 9.66
CA VAL A 282 -2.67 -9.38 8.99
C VAL A 282 -2.72 -9.28 7.46
N ARG A 283 -3.69 -8.57 6.90
CA ARG A 283 -3.78 -8.32 5.45
C ARG A 283 -2.74 -7.32 4.93
N HIS A 284 -2.14 -6.51 5.79
CA HIS A 284 -1.15 -5.49 5.45
C HIS A 284 0.29 -5.87 5.83
N ASN A 285 0.47 -6.86 6.70
CA ASN A 285 1.77 -7.38 7.11
C ASN A 285 1.63 -8.84 7.62
N MET A 286 2.68 -9.64 7.40
CA MET A 286 2.71 -11.06 7.76
C MET A 286 2.76 -11.37 9.27
N GLN A 287 2.86 -10.38 10.16
CA GLN A 287 2.97 -10.47 11.62
C GLN A 287 4.19 -11.28 12.12
N TYR A 288 5.25 -11.34 11.32
CA TYR A 288 6.48 -12.06 11.65
C TYR A 288 7.70 -11.14 11.74
N ILE A 289 7.76 -10.16 10.84
CA ILE A 289 8.77 -9.11 10.81
C ILE A 289 8.07 -7.77 10.51
N GLY A 290 8.79 -6.67 10.77
CA GLY A 290 8.36 -5.35 10.32
C GLY A 290 8.31 -5.21 8.80
N GLN A 291 8.15 -3.98 8.33
CA GLN A 291 7.98 -3.73 6.90
C GLN A 291 9.27 -3.89 6.07
N LEU A 292 10.43 -3.71 6.69
CA LEU A 292 11.74 -3.94 6.14
C LEU A 292 12.36 -5.19 6.76
N LEU A 293 13.31 -5.81 6.06
CA LEU A 293 14.12 -6.89 6.64
C LEU A 293 14.99 -6.30 7.76
N PRO A 294 14.98 -6.87 8.99
CA PRO A 294 15.86 -6.43 10.08
C PRO A 294 17.34 -6.31 9.69
N LEU A 295 17.83 -7.25 8.86
CA LEU A 295 19.20 -7.24 8.34
C LEU A 295 19.55 -5.95 7.55
N THR A 296 18.55 -5.23 7.03
CA THR A 296 18.76 -3.98 6.28
C THR A 296 18.96 -2.76 7.18
N ALA A 297 18.70 -2.84 8.49
CA ALA A 297 18.80 -1.72 9.42
C ALA A 297 20.17 -1.00 9.43
N PRO A 298 21.34 -1.68 9.56
CA PRO A 298 22.63 -0.99 9.53
C PRO A 298 22.88 -0.30 8.17
N PHE A 299 22.46 -0.92 7.07
CA PHE A 299 22.60 -0.35 5.73
C PHE A 299 21.65 0.84 5.52
N LEU A 300 20.45 0.83 6.12
CA LEU A 300 19.54 1.97 6.09
C LEU A 300 20.21 3.19 6.75
N ILE A 301 20.77 3.01 7.96
CA ILE A 301 21.44 4.10 8.69
C ILE A 301 22.61 4.66 7.88
N LEU A 302 23.49 3.79 7.38
CA LEU A 302 24.62 4.19 6.56
C LEU A 302 24.16 4.90 5.26
N GLY A 303 23.13 4.37 4.62
CA GLY A 303 22.51 4.96 3.45
C GLY A 303 21.98 6.37 3.67
N LEU A 304 21.22 6.57 4.76
CA LEU A 304 20.71 7.88 5.15
C LEU A 304 21.85 8.86 5.43
N TYR A 305 22.90 8.44 6.13
CA TYR A 305 24.11 9.23 6.33
C TYR A 305 24.69 9.71 4.98
N HIS A 306 24.87 8.82 4.01
CA HIS A 306 25.38 9.19 2.68
C HIS A 306 24.41 10.06 1.85
N LEU A 307 23.10 9.89 2.00
CA LEU A 307 22.11 10.78 1.37
C LEU A 307 22.21 12.20 1.92
N VAL A 308 22.41 12.37 3.23
CA VAL A 308 22.56 13.67 3.90
C VAL A 308 23.84 14.38 3.45
N ILE A 309 25.00 13.73 3.56
CA ILE A 309 26.29 14.35 3.23
C ILE A 309 26.39 14.62 1.73
N GLY A 310 25.87 13.69 0.92
CA GLY A 310 25.75 13.85 -0.52
C GLY A 310 24.68 14.86 -0.95
N ARG A 311 24.01 15.53 0.00
CA ARG A 311 22.95 16.53 -0.21
C ARG A 311 21.92 16.06 -1.23
N ARG A 312 21.53 14.79 -1.14
CA ARG A 312 20.59 14.14 -2.06
C ARG A 312 19.15 14.50 -1.69
N TRP A 313 18.86 15.81 -1.71
CA TRP A 313 17.62 16.41 -1.20
C TRP A 313 16.34 15.84 -1.80
N LEU A 314 16.36 15.36 -3.04
CA LEU A 314 15.22 14.67 -3.63
C LEU A 314 14.72 13.52 -2.73
N TRP A 315 15.62 12.63 -2.32
CA TRP A 315 15.25 11.45 -1.52
C TRP A 315 14.94 11.80 -0.08
N LEU A 316 15.64 12.79 0.50
CA LEU A 316 15.40 13.26 1.87
C LEU A 316 14.05 13.98 2.01
N VAL A 317 13.71 14.85 1.05
CA VAL A 317 12.41 15.54 1.02
C VAL A 317 11.30 14.55 0.73
N TRP A 318 11.49 13.59 -0.19
CA TRP A 318 10.51 12.51 -0.39
C TRP A 318 10.25 11.77 0.92
N LEU A 319 11.30 11.33 1.61
CA LEU A 319 11.19 10.60 2.87
C LEU A 319 10.45 11.40 3.94
N GLY A 320 10.73 12.70 4.06
CA GLY A 320 10.03 13.58 5.00
C GLY A 320 8.56 13.84 4.64
N LEU A 321 8.21 13.90 3.35
CA LEU A 321 6.82 14.12 2.94
C LEU A 321 5.97 12.85 3.03
N ALA A 322 6.57 11.66 2.91
CA ALA A 322 5.86 10.40 2.76
C ALA A 322 4.90 10.04 3.92
N PRO A 323 5.24 10.29 5.21
CA PRO A 323 4.34 10.00 6.32
C PRO A 323 3.21 11.02 6.51
N LEU A 324 3.30 12.22 5.91
CA LEU A 324 2.35 13.31 6.16
C LEU A 324 0.88 12.91 5.93
N PRO A 325 0.51 12.23 4.82
CA PRO A 325 -0.88 11.83 4.62
C PRO A 325 -1.36 10.85 5.69
N SER A 326 -0.50 9.90 6.11
CA SER A 326 -0.85 8.92 7.14
C SER A 326 -0.97 9.58 8.51
N ALA A 327 -0.09 10.52 8.84
CA ALA A 327 -0.08 11.21 10.13
C ALA A 327 -1.38 12.00 10.41
N LEU A 328 -2.10 12.40 9.36
CA LEU A 328 -3.42 13.05 9.43
C LEU A 328 -4.59 12.08 9.64
N THR A 329 -4.32 10.78 9.82
CA THR A 329 -5.35 9.76 9.99
C THR A 329 -5.27 9.03 11.33
N ILE A 330 -6.42 8.58 11.83
CA ILE A 330 -6.55 7.68 12.98
C ILE A 330 -5.80 6.38 12.66
N ASP A 331 -5.02 5.90 13.64
CA ASP A 331 -4.11 4.75 13.52
C ASP A 331 -3.03 4.88 12.43
N GLY A 332 -2.79 6.10 11.94
CA GLY A 332 -1.87 6.36 10.84
C GLY A 332 -0.41 6.03 11.14
N ALA A 333 -0.03 5.90 12.41
CA ALA A 333 1.33 5.58 12.85
C ALA A 333 1.89 4.27 12.27
N PHE A 334 1.03 3.25 12.14
CA PHE A 334 1.43 1.89 11.76
C PHE A 334 0.72 1.39 10.51
N HIS A 335 0.00 2.26 9.78
CA HIS A 335 -0.81 1.84 8.64
C HIS A 335 0.04 1.74 7.36
N ALA A 336 0.44 0.53 6.99
CA ALA A 336 1.38 0.26 5.90
C ALA A 336 0.86 0.66 4.51
N THR A 337 -0.44 0.60 4.26
CA THR A 337 -1.00 1.08 2.99
C THR A 337 -0.83 2.60 2.84
N ARG A 338 -1.08 3.36 3.92
CA ARG A 338 -0.99 4.83 3.90
C ARG A 338 0.46 5.34 3.87
N LEU A 339 1.38 4.54 4.42
CA LEU A 339 2.82 4.81 4.46
C LEU A 339 3.60 4.25 3.26
N PHE A 340 2.92 3.66 2.27
CA PHE A 340 3.57 2.93 1.15
C PHE A 340 4.57 3.79 0.35
N LEU A 341 4.37 5.11 0.28
CA LEU A 341 5.30 6.03 -0.38
C LEU A 341 6.62 6.25 0.37
N MET A 342 6.81 5.68 1.58
CA MET A 342 8.12 5.64 2.24
C MET A 342 9.06 4.64 1.58
N ILE A 343 8.54 3.63 0.89
CA ILE A 343 9.30 2.52 0.34
C ILE A 343 10.46 2.98 -0.58
N PRO A 344 10.27 3.90 -1.55
CA PRO A 344 11.35 4.28 -2.46
C PRO A 344 12.58 4.90 -1.77
N PRO A 345 12.47 5.98 -0.97
CA PRO A 345 13.64 6.53 -0.32
C PRO A 345 14.29 5.56 0.68
N LEU A 346 13.51 4.69 1.34
CA LEU A 346 14.06 3.63 2.22
C LEU A 346 14.88 2.61 1.41
N ALA A 347 14.34 2.11 0.30
CA ALA A 347 15.05 1.18 -0.59
C ALA A 347 16.32 1.82 -1.19
N VAL A 348 16.26 3.12 -1.55
CA VAL A 348 17.44 3.88 -2.01
C VAL A 348 18.50 4.00 -0.94
N ALA A 349 18.10 4.34 0.29
CA ALA A 349 19.03 4.41 1.41
C ALA A 349 19.69 3.05 1.66
N VAL A 350 18.91 1.97 1.79
CA VAL A 350 19.46 0.61 1.96
C VAL A 350 20.43 0.25 0.83
N GLY A 351 20.05 0.47 -0.43
CA GLY A 351 20.90 0.18 -1.58
C GLY A 351 22.21 0.98 -1.60
N ILE A 352 22.16 2.27 -1.25
CA ILE A 352 23.35 3.10 -1.08
C ILE A 352 24.20 2.56 0.07
N GLY A 353 23.62 2.25 1.24
CA GLY A 353 24.36 1.69 2.37
C GLY A 353 25.08 0.39 2.03
N ILE A 354 24.40 -0.55 1.36
CA ILE A 354 25.03 -1.79 0.88
C ILE A 354 26.19 -1.47 -0.06
N SER A 355 26.04 -0.48 -0.95
CA SER A 355 27.09 -0.10 -1.91
C SER A 355 28.38 0.41 -1.26
N GLN A 356 28.31 0.90 -0.02
CA GLN A 356 29.48 1.39 0.72
C GLN A 356 30.21 0.28 1.47
N VAL A 357 29.51 -0.84 1.78
CA VAL A 357 30.09 -1.97 2.49
C VAL A 357 30.62 -3.03 1.53
N VAL A 358 29.95 -3.25 0.40
CA VAL A 358 30.40 -4.18 -0.63
C VAL A 358 31.76 -3.75 -1.15
N ASN A 359 32.75 -4.64 -0.99
CA ASN A 359 34.14 -4.34 -1.29
C ASN A 359 34.68 -5.32 -2.32
N LEU A 360 35.00 -4.83 -3.53
CA LEU A 360 35.55 -5.67 -4.60
C LEU A 360 36.90 -6.32 -4.25
N LYS A 361 37.62 -5.81 -3.25
CA LYS A 361 38.90 -6.35 -2.79
C LYS A 361 38.76 -7.47 -1.74
N SER A 362 37.59 -7.62 -1.11
CA SER A 362 37.33 -8.69 -0.14
C SER A 362 36.17 -9.57 -0.62
N PRO A 363 36.43 -10.57 -1.47
CA PRO A 363 35.39 -11.45 -1.98
C PRO A 363 34.70 -12.24 -0.85
N ILE A 364 35.45 -12.58 0.21
CA ILE A 364 34.93 -13.30 1.38
C ILE A 364 33.83 -12.51 2.08
N LEU A 365 34.04 -11.21 2.34
CA LEU A 365 33.01 -10.37 2.96
C LEU A 365 31.74 -10.30 2.10
N ASN A 366 31.90 -10.14 0.79
CA ASN A 366 30.75 -10.06 -0.13
C ASN A 366 29.97 -11.39 -0.17
N ILE A 367 30.67 -12.53 -0.14
CA ILE A 367 30.05 -13.86 -0.07
C ILE A 367 29.29 -14.02 1.25
N LEU A 368 29.89 -13.63 2.38
CA LEU A 368 29.22 -13.68 3.68
C LEU A 368 27.96 -12.81 3.71
N LEU A 369 28.03 -11.58 3.20
CA LEU A 369 26.86 -10.71 3.08
C LEU A 369 25.78 -11.34 2.21
N LEU A 370 26.14 -11.86 1.05
CA LEU A 370 25.21 -12.54 0.15
C LEU A 370 24.53 -13.74 0.82
N LEU A 371 25.30 -14.56 1.54
CA LEU A 371 24.78 -15.70 2.30
C LEU A 371 23.81 -15.26 3.40
N LEU A 372 24.17 -14.21 4.17
CA LEU A 372 23.30 -13.66 5.22
C LEU A 372 21.99 -13.11 4.65
N PHE A 373 22.03 -12.35 3.56
CA PHE A 373 20.84 -11.85 2.89
C PHE A 373 19.98 -12.99 2.34
N THR A 374 20.61 -13.98 1.72
CA THR A 374 19.92 -15.14 1.15
C THR A 374 19.25 -15.97 2.25
N LEU A 375 19.96 -16.26 3.33
CA LEU A 375 19.42 -17.01 4.48
C LEU A 375 18.23 -16.27 5.08
N HIS A 376 18.39 -14.98 5.39
CA HIS A 376 17.34 -14.21 6.07
C HIS A 376 16.11 -13.99 5.17
N PHE A 377 16.32 -13.70 3.88
CA PHE A 377 15.22 -13.62 2.92
C PHE A 377 14.52 -14.98 2.76
N SER A 378 15.27 -16.09 2.75
CA SER A 378 14.70 -17.43 2.66
C SER A 378 13.86 -17.78 3.88
N GLN A 379 14.26 -17.37 5.09
CA GLN A 379 13.46 -17.53 6.31
C GLN A 379 12.12 -16.78 6.21
N VAL A 380 12.16 -15.52 5.77
CA VAL A 380 10.95 -14.70 5.58
C VAL A 380 10.07 -15.28 4.47
N ALA A 381 10.66 -15.72 3.36
CA ALA A 381 9.95 -16.36 2.27
C ALA A 381 9.30 -17.68 2.71
N HIS A 382 10.00 -18.50 3.50
CA HIS A 382 9.44 -19.71 4.09
C HIS A 382 8.24 -19.38 4.98
N TYR A 383 8.36 -18.40 5.86
CA TYR A 383 7.24 -17.95 6.69
C TYR A 383 6.05 -17.50 5.85
N TYR A 384 6.31 -16.65 4.85
CA TYR A 384 5.28 -16.11 3.96
C TYR A 384 4.59 -17.20 3.12
N LEU A 385 5.32 -18.21 2.65
CA LEU A 385 4.75 -19.27 1.79
C LEU A 385 4.08 -20.39 2.58
N VAL A 386 4.57 -20.72 3.78
CA VAL A 386 4.13 -21.88 4.55
C VAL A 386 3.19 -21.51 5.70
N HIS A 387 3.53 -20.48 6.47
CA HIS A 387 2.80 -20.14 7.69
C HIS A 387 1.76 -19.05 7.48
N TYR A 388 2.10 -18.00 6.73
CA TYR A 388 1.21 -16.88 6.49
C TYR A 388 -0.17 -17.26 5.91
N PRO A 389 -0.33 -18.27 5.03
CA PRO A 389 -1.66 -18.68 4.59
C PRO A 389 -2.58 -19.10 5.75
N THR A 390 -2.06 -19.86 6.71
CA THR A 390 -2.84 -20.30 7.87
C THR A 390 -3.18 -19.15 8.82
N VAL A 391 -2.24 -18.20 8.98
CA VAL A 391 -2.41 -17.03 9.86
C VAL A 391 -3.40 -16.04 9.25
N SER A 392 -3.23 -15.72 7.97
CA SER A 392 -4.12 -14.81 7.22
C SER A 392 -5.53 -15.35 7.11
N TRP A 393 -5.70 -16.65 6.83
CA TRP A 393 -7.01 -17.29 6.83
C TRP A 393 -7.74 -17.07 8.16
N ARG A 394 -7.10 -17.38 9.28
CA ARG A 394 -7.67 -17.16 10.61
C ARG A 394 -7.99 -15.69 10.84
N GLY A 395 -7.02 -14.80 10.59
CA GLY A 395 -7.20 -13.37 10.80
C GLY A 395 -8.33 -12.74 9.97
N ILE A 396 -8.56 -13.23 8.75
CA ILE A 396 -9.62 -12.74 7.86
C ILE A 396 -10.97 -13.36 8.25
N PHE A 397 -11.06 -14.67 8.47
CA PHE A 397 -12.32 -15.33 8.86
C PHE A 397 -12.84 -14.90 10.23
N PHE A 398 -11.98 -14.79 11.25
CA PHE A 398 -12.42 -14.42 12.60
C PHE A 398 -12.99 -13.00 12.66
N ASN A 399 -12.46 -12.07 11.84
CA ASN A 399 -12.97 -10.69 11.78
C ASN A 399 -14.28 -10.56 10.99
N ILE A 400 -14.62 -11.52 10.12
CA ILE A 400 -15.85 -11.49 9.31
C ILE A 400 -17.02 -12.15 10.05
N PHE A 401 -16.78 -13.22 10.81
CA PHE A 401 -17.85 -14.07 11.35
C PHE A 401 -18.10 -13.94 12.86
N ILE A 402 -17.18 -13.34 13.62
CA ILE A 402 -17.38 -13.08 15.06
C ILE A 402 -17.03 -11.61 15.31
N PRO A 403 -18.02 -10.69 15.35
CA PRO A 403 -17.73 -9.33 15.82
C PRO A 403 -17.14 -9.45 17.22
N LYS A 404 -16.02 -8.75 17.46
CA LYS A 404 -15.25 -8.72 18.72
C LYS A 404 -16.19 -8.83 19.93
N PHE A 405 -16.33 -10.03 20.49
CA PHE A 405 -16.80 -10.17 21.85
C PHE A 405 -15.65 -9.70 22.74
N GLU A 406 -15.92 -8.67 23.52
CA GLU A 406 -15.02 -8.12 24.52
C GLU A 406 -14.49 -9.23 25.44
N TYR A 407 -13.25 -9.03 25.89
CA TYR A 407 -12.55 -9.90 26.82
C TYR A 407 -13.45 -10.33 27.99
N GLY A 408 -13.72 -11.63 28.08
CA GLY A 408 -14.35 -12.26 29.21
C GLY A 408 -14.25 -13.78 29.12
N PHE A 409 -13.23 -14.34 29.79
CA PHE A 409 -13.15 -15.72 30.28
C PHE A 409 -13.85 -16.84 29.49
N LEU A 410 -13.07 -17.68 28.79
CA LEU A 410 -12.88 -19.11 29.11
C LEU A 410 -12.17 -19.84 27.97
N SER A 411 -11.06 -20.46 28.32
CA SER A 411 -10.33 -21.44 27.53
C SER A 411 -11.16 -22.70 27.28
N THR A 412 -11.57 -22.95 26.05
CA THR A 412 -11.91 -24.32 25.58
C THR A 412 -11.39 -24.54 24.16
N PRO A 413 -10.79 -25.71 23.85
CA PRO A 413 -10.30 -26.01 22.52
C PRO A 413 -11.45 -26.49 21.62
N LEU A 414 -11.77 -25.72 20.58
CA LEU A 414 -12.76 -26.11 19.56
C LEU A 414 -12.08 -26.94 18.47
N THR A 415 -11.97 -28.25 18.67
CA THR A 415 -11.50 -29.22 17.66
C THR A 415 -12.62 -29.85 16.81
N SER A 416 -13.87 -29.38 16.89
CA SER A 416 -14.95 -29.98 16.11
C SER A 416 -16.08 -29.00 15.75
N LEU A 417 -15.84 -28.11 14.79
CA LEU A 417 -16.92 -27.58 13.96
C LEU A 417 -16.51 -27.62 12.48
N ARG A 418 -16.99 -28.64 11.76
CA ARG A 418 -17.18 -28.56 10.32
C ARG A 418 -18.45 -27.75 10.08
N LEU A 419 -18.31 -26.46 9.79
CA LEU A 419 -19.40 -25.63 9.31
C LEU A 419 -19.26 -25.45 7.80
N SER A 420 -20.14 -26.12 7.07
CA SER A 420 -20.37 -25.93 5.64
C SER A 420 -20.97 -24.53 5.44
N VAL A 421 -20.28 -23.65 4.72
CA VAL A 421 -20.74 -22.29 4.41
C VAL A 421 -21.68 -22.35 3.20
N PHE A 422 -22.97 -22.08 3.42
CA PHE A 422 -23.91 -21.75 2.35
C PHE A 422 -23.83 -20.25 2.04
N PHE A 423 -23.49 -19.90 0.80
CA PHE A 423 -23.59 -18.55 0.27
C PHE A 423 -25.06 -18.12 0.21
N PHE A 424 -25.36 -16.90 0.67
CA PHE A 424 -26.62 -16.21 0.37
C PHE A 424 -26.68 -15.90 -1.13
N ILE A 425 -27.40 -16.73 -1.88
CA ILE A 425 -27.91 -16.38 -3.21
C ILE A 425 -29.28 -15.71 -2.99
N PRO A 426 -29.57 -14.54 -3.57
CA PRO A 426 -30.91 -13.99 -3.50
C PRO A 426 -31.86 -14.89 -4.30
N LEU A 427 -32.70 -15.64 -3.58
CA LEU A 427 -33.79 -16.44 -4.15
C LEU A 427 -34.85 -15.51 -4.76
N THR A 428 -34.68 -15.13 -6.01
CA THR A 428 -35.80 -14.69 -6.84
C THR A 428 -36.27 -15.84 -7.71
N ARG A 429 -37.50 -16.28 -7.45
CA ARG A 429 -38.40 -17.12 -8.28
C ARG A 429 -38.11 -18.62 -8.33
N LEU A 430 -38.85 -19.38 -7.52
CA LEU A 430 -39.39 -20.68 -7.93
C LEU A 430 -40.86 -20.81 -7.47
N PRO A 431 -41.73 -21.47 -8.27
CA PRO A 431 -43.17 -21.42 -8.11
C PRO A 431 -43.68 -22.37 -7.02
N ILE A 432 -44.80 -21.98 -6.42
CA ILE A 432 -45.57 -22.75 -5.42
C ILE A 432 -46.19 -23.97 -6.11
N SER A 433 -45.82 -25.18 -5.66
CA SER A 433 -46.60 -26.40 -5.90
C SER A 433 -46.99 -27.04 -4.57
N THR A 434 -48.25 -26.82 -4.20
CA THR A 434 -49.18 -27.72 -3.49
C THR A 434 -48.61 -28.73 -2.49
N VAL A 435 -48.87 -28.44 -1.22
CA VAL A 435 -48.85 -29.37 -0.09
C VAL A 435 -49.96 -30.42 -0.27
N SER A 436 -49.60 -31.71 -0.24
CA SER A 436 -50.53 -32.80 0.02
C SER A 436 -50.05 -33.61 1.22
N SER A 437 -50.93 -33.66 2.22
CA SER A 437 -50.93 -34.46 3.44
C SER A 437 -50.58 -35.94 3.25
N VAL A 438 -49.75 -36.51 4.12
CA VAL A 438 -49.89 -37.91 4.59
C VAL A 438 -49.57 -38.01 6.09
N SER A 439 -50.38 -38.84 6.73
CA SER A 439 -50.65 -39.10 8.14
C SER A 439 -49.54 -39.76 8.95
N THR A 440 -49.58 -39.43 10.25
CA THR A 440 -49.11 -40.20 11.41
C THR A 440 -49.54 -41.67 11.39
N SER A 441 -48.64 -42.60 11.74
CA SER A 441 -48.87 -43.61 12.80
C SER A 441 -47.66 -44.54 13.04
N ARG A 442 -47.40 -44.75 14.34
CA ARG A 442 -46.56 -45.73 15.05
C ARG A 442 -45.09 -45.42 15.27
#